data_AF-A0A2J5PGA7-F1
#
_entry.id   AF-A0A2J5PGA7-F1
#
_cell.length_a   1.000
_cell.length_b   1.000
_cell.length_c   1.000
_cell.angle_alpha   90.00
_cell.angle_beta   90.00
_cell.angle_gamma   90.00
#
_symmetry.space_group_name_H-M   'P 1'
#
loop_
_entity.id
_entity.type
_entity.pdbx_description
1 polymer ?
#
loop_
_entity_poly.entity_id
_entity_poly.type
_entity_poly.pdbx_seq_one_letter_code
_entity_poly.pdbx_strand_id
1 'polypeptide(L)'
;MIKITLPDGHYYDEMLTAQGEQRQHYNAWWQWFRSTDQFSIRQKKEQAELLFHRIGITFNVYGEDEGTERLIPFDSVPRIIPAGEWQRIDRGIRQRVKALNAFLYDIYHDQNILRAGLIPAEQVLANEQYQPCMQGINLPNNTYAHITGVDMVRNSDGQYYVLEDNLRTPSGVSYMLENRKMMMRLYPEMFEQHHIAPVERYPSYLLQTLRESSPVDDPCVVVMTPGRFNSAYFEHSFLAQQMGVELVESADLFIKTGAVYMRTTEGPRRVDVIYRRIDDAYLDPLAFRADSMLGVPGLLSVYRAGGVVLANAIGTGVADDKSIYPFVPEMIRFYLGEQPILSNIPTWQCRKAEDLSYVLSNLELMVVKEVHGAGGYGMLVG
;
A
#
# COMPACT_ATOMS: atom_id res chain seq x y z
N MET A 1 -35.38 -4.50 -18.81
CA MET A 1 -34.01 -4.29 -19.32
C MET A 1 -33.29 -3.33 -18.41
N ILE A 2 -32.04 -3.60 -18.05
CA ILE A 2 -31.23 -2.69 -17.25
C ILE A 2 -30.87 -1.50 -18.14
N LYS A 3 -31.11 -0.28 -17.64
CA LYS A 3 -30.77 0.94 -18.38
C LYS A 3 -29.26 1.13 -18.30
N ILE A 4 -28.60 1.22 -19.45
CA ILE A 4 -27.16 1.42 -19.56
C ILE A 4 -26.93 2.85 -20.01
N THR A 5 -26.10 3.57 -19.27
CA THR A 5 -25.61 4.89 -19.67
C THR A 5 -24.30 4.68 -20.41
N LEU A 6 -24.19 5.21 -21.63
CA LEU A 6 -22.93 5.14 -22.37
C LEU A 6 -21.90 6.07 -21.75
N PRO A 7 -20.61 5.72 -21.81
CA PRO A 7 -19.56 6.59 -21.30
C PRO A 7 -19.51 7.89 -22.10
N ASP A 8 -19.32 9.01 -21.40
CA ASP A 8 -18.98 10.27 -22.06
C ASP A 8 -17.62 10.08 -22.75
N GLY A 9 -17.54 10.35 -24.06
CA GLY A 9 -16.37 10.05 -24.91
C GLY A 9 -15.06 10.75 -24.51
N HIS A 10 -15.04 11.50 -23.42
CA HIS A 10 -13.87 12.12 -22.80
C HIS A 10 -13.09 11.16 -21.89
N TYR A 11 -13.72 10.10 -21.38
CA TYR A 11 -13.10 9.17 -20.43
C TYR A 11 -12.91 7.78 -21.03
N TYR A 12 -11.87 7.09 -20.56
CA TYR A 12 -11.65 5.69 -20.92
C TYR A 12 -12.52 4.79 -20.04
N ASP A 13 -13.54 4.18 -20.63
CA ASP A 13 -14.35 3.14 -19.97
C ASP A 13 -13.73 1.75 -20.18
N GLU A 14 -13.64 0.99 -19.09
CA GLU A 14 -13.00 -0.34 -19.07
C GLU A 14 -13.84 -1.41 -19.75
N MET A 15 -15.17 -1.25 -19.75
CA MET A 15 -16.10 -2.22 -20.30
C MET A 15 -16.55 -1.85 -21.70
N LEU A 16 -16.84 -0.57 -21.95
CA LEU A 16 -17.46 -0.07 -23.17
C LEU A 16 -16.49 0.82 -23.96
N THR A 17 -16.60 0.77 -25.28
CA THR A 17 -15.98 1.73 -26.19
C THR A 17 -16.86 2.99 -26.32
N ALA A 18 -16.32 4.06 -26.90
CA ALA A 18 -17.08 5.27 -27.19
C ALA A 18 -18.29 5.02 -28.13
N GLN A 19 -18.24 3.94 -28.92
CA GLN A 19 -19.33 3.51 -29.81
C GLN A 19 -20.38 2.63 -29.09
N GLY A 20 -20.18 2.34 -27.79
CA GLY A 20 -21.07 1.49 -26.99
C GLY A 20 -20.86 -0.01 -27.18
N GLU A 21 -19.82 -0.42 -27.91
CA GLU A 21 -19.42 -1.83 -28.03
C GLU A 21 -18.63 -2.26 -26.80
N GLN A 22 -18.89 -3.46 -26.28
CA GLN A 22 -18.13 -3.99 -25.16
C GLN A 22 -16.73 -4.45 -25.57
N ARG A 23 -15.74 -4.21 -24.71
CA ARG A 23 -14.36 -4.67 -24.90
C ARG A 23 -14.26 -6.18 -24.73
N GLN A 24 -13.33 -6.79 -25.46
CA GLN A 24 -13.20 -8.25 -25.55
C GLN A 24 -13.09 -8.95 -24.19
N HIS A 25 -12.32 -8.40 -23.26
CA HIS A 25 -12.09 -9.01 -21.95
C HIS A 25 -13.32 -8.94 -21.02
N TYR A 26 -14.33 -8.12 -21.35
CA TYR A 26 -15.61 -8.06 -20.66
C TYR A 26 -16.71 -8.91 -21.31
N ASN A 27 -16.46 -9.58 -22.45
CA ASN A 27 -17.50 -10.29 -23.21
C ASN A 27 -18.32 -11.29 -22.38
N ALA A 28 -17.66 -12.15 -21.60
CA ALA A 28 -18.34 -13.15 -20.76
C ALA A 28 -19.19 -12.48 -19.67
N TRP A 29 -18.64 -11.46 -18.99
CA TRP A 29 -19.39 -10.71 -17.99
C TRP A 29 -20.59 -10.00 -18.61
N TRP A 30 -20.42 -9.40 -19.79
CA TRP A 30 -21.50 -8.73 -20.51
C TRP A 30 -22.61 -9.69 -20.93
N GLN A 31 -22.26 -10.89 -21.42
CA GLN A 31 -23.23 -11.93 -21.76
C GLN A 31 -24.01 -12.39 -20.53
N TRP A 32 -23.30 -12.65 -19.42
CA TRP A 32 -23.92 -12.99 -18.15
C TRP A 32 -24.88 -11.89 -17.68
N PHE A 33 -24.44 -10.64 -17.68
CA PHE A 33 -25.24 -9.48 -17.26
C PHE A 33 -26.50 -9.31 -18.10
N ARG A 34 -26.42 -9.52 -19.42
CA ARG A 34 -27.59 -9.43 -20.33
C ARG A 34 -28.56 -10.61 -20.18
N SER A 35 -28.08 -11.77 -19.76
CA SER A 35 -28.89 -12.98 -19.56
C SER A 35 -29.54 -13.06 -18.18
N THR A 36 -29.04 -12.28 -17.20
CA THR A 36 -29.51 -12.31 -15.82
C THR A 36 -30.64 -11.30 -15.60
N ASP A 37 -31.69 -11.73 -14.89
CA ASP A 37 -32.81 -10.87 -14.56
C ASP A 37 -32.51 -9.93 -13.36
N GLN A 38 -33.27 -8.84 -13.24
CA GLN A 38 -33.06 -7.83 -12.19
C GLN A 38 -33.35 -8.35 -10.77
N PHE A 39 -34.15 -9.41 -10.62
CA PHE A 39 -34.42 -10.00 -9.31
C PHE A 39 -33.19 -10.78 -8.84
N SER A 40 -32.59 -11.60 -9.71
CA SER A 40 -31.34 -12.31 -9.43
C SER A 40 -30.18 -11.38 -9.05
N ILE A 41 -30.02 -10.25 -9.76
CA ILE A 41 -28.99 -9.24 -9.43
C ILE A 41 -29.23 -8.63 -8.04
N ARG A 42 -30.48 -8.26 -7.72
CA ARG A 42 -30.82 -7.72 -6.39
C ARG A 42 -30.56 -8.75 -5.29
N GLN A 43 -30.93 -10.01 -5.52
CA GLN A 43 -30.69 -11.08 -4.56
C GLN A 43 -29.18 -11.28 -4.29
N LYS A 44 -28.34 -11.25 -5.34
CA LYS A 44 -26.88 -11.32 -5.16
C LYS A 44 -26.33 -10.11 -4.42
N LYS A 45 -26.88 -8.92 -4.63
CA LYS A 45 -26.50 -7.70 -3.87
C LYS A 45 -26.85 -7.83 -2.38
N GLU A 46 -28.08 -8.24 -2.06
CA GLU A 46 -28.52 -8.48 -0.66
C GLU A 46 -27.67 -9.56 0.01
N GLN A 47 -27.32 -10.63 -0.72
CA GLN A 47 -26.41 -11.66 -0.22
C GLN A 47 -25.00 -11.10 0.03
N ALA A 48 -24.46 -10.26 -0.84
CA ALA A 48 -23.18 -9.60 -0.64
C ALA A 48 -23.19 -8.78 0.66
N GLU A 49 -24.20 -7.90 0.82
CA GLU A 49 -24.36 -7.05 1.99
C GLU A 49 -24.41 -7.87 3.30
N LEU A 50 -25.21 -8.94 3.33
CA LEU A 50 -25.28 -9.85 4.48
C LEU A 50 -23.94 -10.54 4.78
N LEU A 51 -23.18 -10.91 3.75
CA LEU A 51 -21.89 -11.57 3.91
C LEU A 51 -20.81 -10.61 4.41
N PHE A 52 -20.75 -9.38 3.87
CA PHE A 52 -19.85 -8.34 4.37
C PHE A 52 -20.15 -8.00 5.84
N HIS A 53 -21.43 -7.94 6.21
CA HIS A 53 -21.85 -7.74 7.60
C HIS A 53 -21.36 -8.86 8.54
N ARG A 54 -21.36 -10.12 8.08
CA ARG A 54 -20.91 -11.28 8.87
C ARG A 54 -19.39 -11.40 8.98
N ILE A 55 -18.65 -11.01 7.93
CA ILE A 55 -17.18 -11.08 7.93
C ILE A 55 -16.58 -9.93 8.76
N GLY A 56 -17.36 -8.87 9.02
CA GLY A 56 -16.91 -7.75 9.85
C GLY A 56 -15.91 -6.85 9.12
N ILE A 57 -16.02 -6.76 7.78
CA ILE A 57 -15.22 -5.85 6.97
C ILE A 57 -15.83 -4.45 7.12
N THR A 58 -15.44 -3.77 8.18
CA THR A 58 -15.89 -2.43 8.51
C THR A 58 -14.76 -1.43 8.29
N PHE A 59 -15.10 -0.17 8.02
CA PHE A 59 -14.17 0.94 8.03
C PHE A 59 -14.67 2.02 8.99
N ASN A 60 -13.76 2.60 9.76
CA ASN A 60 -14.05 3.79 10.56
C ASN A 60 -13.95 5.02 9.66
N VAL A 61 -15.10 5.60 9.30
CA VAL A 61 -15.12 6.91 8.63
C VAL A 61 -14.77 7.97 9.67
N TYR A 62 -13.55 8.48 9.63
CA TYR A 62 -13.14 9.57 10.51
C TYR A 62 -13.82 10.87 10.07
N GLY A 63 -14.82 11.33 10.84
CA GLY A 63 -15.50 12.61 10.56
C GLY A 63 -16.89 12.80 11.18
N GLU A 64 -17.54 11.75 11.68
CA GLU A 64 -18.78 11.88 12.47
C GLU A 64 -18.49 11.48 13.92
N ASP A 65 -18.97 12.26 14.89
CA ASP A 65 -18.86 12.00 16.35
C ASP A 65 -19.53 10.69 16.81
N GLU A 66 -20.01 9.88 15.87
CA GLU A 66 -20.50 8.53 16.09
C GLU A 66 -19.55 7.56 15.41
N GLY A 67 -18.77 6.81 16.20
CA GLY A 67 -17.98 5.66 15.76
C GLY A 67 -18.83 4.50 15.22
N THR A 68 -19.69 4.79 14.25
CA THR A 68 -20.47 3.81 13.52
C THR A 68 -19.57 3.20 12.46
N GLU A 69 -19.09 1.99 12.75
CA GLU A 69 -18.51 1.10 11.76
C GLU A 69 -19.43 1.02 10.53
N ARG A 70 -18.99 1.57 9.38
CA ARG A 70 -19.72 1.46 8.12
C ARG A 70 -19.10 0.35 7.28
N LEU A 71 -19.96 -0.46 6.65
CA LEU A 71 -19.51 -1.42 5.65
C LEU A 71 -18.99 -0.68 4.42
N ILE A 72 -17.87 -1.13 3.87
CA ILE A 72 -17.40 -0.62 2.59
C ILE A 72 -18.40 -1.03 1.51
N PRO A 73 -18.90 -0.09 0.69
CA PRO A 73 -19.76 -0.41 -0.43
C PRO A 73 -19.07 -1.40 -1.38
N PHE A 74 -19.76 -2.49 -1.69
CA PHE A 74 -19.26 -3.48 -2.63
C PHE A 74 -19.98 -3.36 -3.97
N ASP A 75 -19.21 -3.20 -5.05
CA ASP A 75 -19.68 -3.30 -6.42
C ASP A 75 -19.35 -4.69 -6.98
N SER A 76 -20.34 -5.33 -7.60
CA SER A 76 -20.19 -6.65 -8.20
C SER A 76 -19.66 -6.65 -9.62
N VAL A 77 -19.52 -5.48 -10.26
CA VAL A 77 -18.86 -5.34 -11.56
C VAL A 77 -17.35 -5.43 -11.34
N PRO A 78 -16.67 -6.50 -11.80
CA PRO A 78 -15.23 -6.64 -11.57
C PRO A 78 -14.44 -5.67 -12.43
N ARG A 79 -13.31 -5.19 -11.91
CA ARG A 79 -12.25 -4.57 -12.72
C ARG A 79 -11.40 -5.68 -13.35
N ILE A 80 -11.61 -5.95 -14.64
CA ILE A 80 -10.89 -7.01 -15.37
C ILE A 80 -9.66 -6.39 -16.03
N ILE A 81 -8.47 -6.85 -15.68
CA ILE A 81 -7.21 -6.42 -16.29
C ILE A 81 -6.69 -7.54 -17.20
N PRO A 82 -6.56 -7.33 -18.52
CA PRO A 82 -6.00 -8.31 -19.44
C PRO A 82 -4.57 -8.72 -19.06
N ALA A 83 -4.21 -9.98 -19.29
CA ALA A 83 -2.91 -10.52 -18.92
C ALA A 83 -1.72 -9.73 -19.49
N GLY A 84 -1.81 -9.27 -20.74
CA GLY A 84 -0.76 -8.45 -21.36
C GLY A 84 -0.60 -7.08 -20.70
N GLU A 85 -1.70 -6.46 -20.25
CA GLU A 85 -1.65 -5.22 -19.48
C GLU A 85 -1.04 -5.47 -18.09
N TRP A 86 -1.47 -6.51 -17.40
CA TRP A 86 -0.93 -6.89 -16.09
C TRP A 86 0.58 -7.20 -16.13
N GLN A 87 1.06 -7.91 -17.16
CA GLN A 87 2.50 -8.18 -17.33
C GLN A 87 3.35 -6.91 -17.48
N ARG A 88 2.79 -5.85 -18.07
CA ARG A 88 3.47 -4.55 -18.14
C ARG A 88 3.46 -3.85 -16.77
N ILE A 89 2.32 -3.89 -16.08
CA ILE A 89 2.14 -3.32 -14.74
C ILE A 89 3.09 -4.00 -13.74
N ASP A 90 3.09 -5.33 -13.64
CA ASP A 90 3.95 -6.10 -12.73
C ASP A 90 5.44 -5.78 -12.93
N ARG A 91 5.92 -5.80 -14.18
CA ARG A 91 7.32 -5.42 -14.48
C ARG A 91 7.63 -3.99 -14.06
N GLY A 92 6.73 -3.05 -14.32
CA GLY A 92 6.91 -1.66 -13.97
C GLY A 92 6.89 -1.39 -12.47
N ILE A 93 6.00 -2.04 -11.72
CA ILE A 93 5.97 -1.97 -10.26
C ILE A 93 7.26 -2.53 -9.68
N ARG A 94 7.75 -3.68 -10.16
CA ARG A 94 9.03 -4.27 -9.71
C ARG A 94 10.21 -3.34 -9.96
N GLN A 95 10.28 -2.74 -11.15
CA GLN A 95 11.31 -1.76 -11.50
C GLN A 95 11.26 -0.56 -10.54
N ARG A 96 10.07 0.01 -10.33
CA ARG A 96 9.85 1.16 -9.46
C ARG A 96 10.25 0.88 -8.01
N VAL A 97 9.78 -0.24 -7.44
CA VAL A 97 10.07 -0.63 -6.05
C VAL A 97 11.56 -0.93 -5.86
N LYS A 98 12.24 -1.49 -6.87
CA LYS A 98 13.70 -1.68 -6.84
C LYS A 98 14.44 -0.34 -6.80
N ALA A 99 14.03 0.63 -7.61
CA ALA A 99 14.61 1.98 -7.59
C ALA A 99 14.34 2.72 -6.27
N LEU A 100 13.14 2.57 -5.70
CA LEU A 100 12.79 3.17 -4.41
C LEU A 100 13.60 2.56 -3.24
N ASN A 101 13.81 1.25 -3.22
CA ASN A 101 14.70 0.63 -2.22
C ASN A 101 16.16 1.05 -2.42
N ALA A 102 16.63 1.19 -3.67
CA ALA A 102 17.97 1.71 -3.95
C ALA A 102 18.12 3.17 -3.51
N PHE A 103 17.09 4.00 -3.71
CA PHE A 103 17.03 5.36 -3.17
C PHE A 103 17.11 5.35 -1.65
N LEU A 104 16.30 4.50 -0.98
CA LEU A 104 16.29 4.34 0.47
C LEU A 104 17.65 3.89 1.04
N TYR A 105 18.35 3.03 0.33
CA TYR A 105 19.72 2.68 0.67
C TYR A 105 20.66 3.89 0.50
N ASP A 106 20.64 4.56 -0.65
CA ASP A 106 21.56 5.65 -0.96
C ASP A 106 21.43 6.82 0.03
N ILE A 107 20.22 7.29 0.34
CA ILE A 107 20.09 8.48 1.21
C ILE A 107 20.54 8.23 2.66
N TYR A 108 20.46 6.99 3.14
CA TYR A 108 20.97 6.60 4.47
C TYR A 108 22.45 6.18 4.45
N HIS A 109 23.11 6.22 3.29
CA HIS A 109 24.52 5.87 3.12
C HIS A 109 25.27 6.99 2.39
N ASP A 110 25.58 6.78 1.11
CA ASP A 110 26.49 7.63 0.35
C ASP A 110 25.82 8.86 -0.28
N GLN A 111 24.49 8.92 -0.35
CA GLN A 111 23.74 10.08 -0.86
C GLN A 111 24.21 10.48 -2.28
N ASN A 112 24.55 9.51 -3.12
CA ASN A 112 25.09 9.73 -4.46
C ASN A 112 24.10 10.49 -5.36
N ILE A 113 22.79 10.22 -5.25
CA ILE A 113 21.77 10.94 -6.03
C ILE A 113 21.68 12.42 -5.65
N LEU A 114 21.96 12.75 -4.38
CA LEU A 114 22.01 14.13 -3.90
C LEU A 114 23.30 14.81 -4.36
N ARG A 115 24.44 14.12 -4.28
CA ARG A 115 25.74 14.60 -4.78
C ARG A 115 25.74 14.83 -6.29
N ALA A 116 24.97 14.03 -7.04
CA ALA A 116 24.75 14.21 -8.47
C ALA A 116 23.82 15.39 -8.80
N GLY A 117 23.18 16.01 -7.80
CA GLY A 117 22.28 17.15 -7.98
C GLY A 117 20.94 16.79 -8.62
N LEU A 118 20.59 15.50 -8.71
CA LEU A 118 19.32 15.05 -9.31
C LEU A 118 18.13 15.29 -8.40
N ILE A 119 18.34 15.25 -7.09
CA ILE A 119 17.35 15.60 -6.07
C ILE A 119 17.98 16.64 -5.13
N PRO A 120 17.34 17.80 -4.89
CA PRO A 120 17.80 18.78 -3.92
C PRO A 120 17.99 18.17 -2.52
N ALA A 121 19.18 18.33 -1.94
CA ALA A 121 19.49 17.73 -0.64
C ALA A 121 18.54 18.20 0.48
N GLU A 122 18.13 19.48 0.46
CA GLU A 122 17.18 20.02 1.44
C GLU A 122 15.80 19.34 1.38
N GLN A 123 15.35 18.87 0.21
CA GLN A 123 14.06 18.19 0.07
C GLN A 123 14.03 16.83 0.77
N VAL A 124 15.21 16.21 0.92
CA VAL A 124 15.36 14.91 1.58
C VAL A 124 15.76 15.12 3.03
N LEU A 125 16.85 15.84 3.29
CA LEU A 125 17.48 15.92 4.61
C LEU A 125 16.71 16.79 5.62
N ALA A 126 15.88 17.73 5.14
CA ALA A 126 14.98 18.51 5.99
C ALA A 126 13.55 17.95 6.04
N ASN A 127 13.29 16.82 5.37
CA ASN A 127 11.98 16.17 5.41
C ASN A 127 11.74 15.54 6.79
N GLU A 128 10.57 15.74 7.38
CA GLU A 128 10.20 15.16 8.69
C GLU A 128 10.20 13.62 8.69
N GLN A 129 10.04 13.00 7.52
CA GLN A 129 10.07 11.55 7.36
C GLN A 129 11.49 11.00 7.20
N TYR A 130 12.50 11.85 6.95
CA TYR A 130 13.89 11.43 7.00
C TYR A 130 14.28 11.17 8.45
N GLN A 131 14.74 9.94 8.74
CA GLN A 131 15.14 9.51 10.07
C GLN A 131 16.68 9.45 10.19
N PRO A 132 17.35 10.46 10.78
CA PRO A 132 18.81 10.45 10.93
C PRO A 132 19.34 9.23 11.70
N CYS A 133 18.50 8.62 12.53
CA CYS A 133 18.84 7.41 13.25
C CYS A 133 19.09 6.20 12.34
N MET A 134 18.72 6.26 11.06
CA MET A 134 18.95 5.22 10.06
C MET A 134 20.29 5.35 9.32
N GLN A 135 21.02 6.46 9.50
CA GLN A 135 22.27 6.71 8.79
C GLN A 135 23.34 5.63 9.10
N GLY A 136 23.89 5.05 8.05
CA GLY A 136 24.97 4.04 8.10
C GLY A 136 24.53 2.66 8.59
N ILE A 137 23.23 2.40 8.68
CA ILE A 137 22.72 1.09 9.09
C ILE A 137 22.59 0.17 7.88
N ASN A 138 23.33 -0.93 7.91
CA ASN A 138 23.19 -2.01 6.94
C ASN A 138 22.00 -2.90 7.31
N LEU A 139 20.95 -2.88 6.50
CA LEU A 139 19.80 -3.77 6.64
C LEU A 139 20.04 -5.07 5.85
N PRO A 140 19.45 -6.21 6.28
CA PRO A 140 19.48 -7.43 5.50
C PRO A 140 18.99 -7.19 4.07
N ASN A 141 19.76 -7.66 3.08
CA ASN A 141 19.50 -7.51 1.65
C ASN A 141 19.33 -6.04 1.16
N ASN A 142 19.71 -5.05 1.98
CA ASN A 142 19.44 -3.63 1.74
C ASN A 142 17.94 -3.33 1.49
N THR A 143 17.04 -4.13 2.07
CA THR A 143 15.60 -3.97 1.90
C THR A 143 15.04 -3.04 2.97
N TYR A 144 14.41 -1.95 2.54
CA TYR A 144 13.75 -0.99 3.41
C TYR A 144 12.23 -1.16 3.33
N ALA A 145 11.67 -1.06 2.13
CA ALA A 145 10.26 -1.29 1.86
C ALA A 145 10.06 -2.74 1.41
N HIS A 146 9.66 -3.58 2.36
CA HIS A 146 9.39 -5.00 2.18
C HIS A 146 8.03 -5.21 1.51
N ILE A 147 7.04 -4.40 1.90
CA ILE A 147 5.73 -4.29 1.28
C ILE A 147 5.59 -2.87 0.74
N THR A 148 5.09 -2.72 -0.49
CA THR A 148 4.82 -1.41 -1.10
C THR A 148 3.45 -1.42 -1.75
N GLY A 149 2.63 -0.41 -1.44
CA GLY A 149 1.42 -0.11 -2.21
C GLY A 149 1.77 0.89 -3.32
N VAL A 150 1.29 0.65 -4.54
CA VAL A 150 1.47 1.59 -5.66
C VAL A 150 0.09 1.94 -6.19
N ASP A 151 -0.33 3.17 -5.96
CA ASP A 151 -1.63 3.66 -6.39
C ASP A 151 -1.55 4.04 -7.87
N MET A 152 -2.48 3.51 -8.66
CA MET A 152 -2.46 3.65 -10.11
C MET A 152 -3.83 4.04 -10.64
N VAL A 153 -3.82 4.86 -11.69
CA VAL A 153 -5.00 5.23 -12.46
C VAL A 153 -4.82 4.89 -13.93
N ARG A 154 -5.95 4.66 -14.61
CA ARG A 154 -5.99 4.60 -16.07
C ARG A 154 -6.51 5.95 -16.56
N ASN A 155 -5.72 6.65 -17.36
CA ASN A 155 -6.09 7.97 -17.88
C ASN A 155 -6.97 7.82 -19.16
N SER A 156 -7.52 8.92 -19.66
CA SER A 156 -8.36 8.95 -20.86
C SER A 156 -7.66 8.45 -22.13
N ASP A 157 -6.33 8.47 -22.16
CA ASP A 157 -5.48 7.86 -23.21
C ASP A 157 -5.41 6.31 -23.12
N GLY A 158 -6.06 5.71 -22.13
CA GLY A 158 -6.07 4.28 -21.87
C GLY A 158 -4.77 3.73 -21.27
N GLN A 159 -3.80 4.59 -20.93
CA GLN A 159 -2.54 4.21 -20.30
C GLN A 159 -2.63 4.26 -18.77
N TYR A 160 -1.76 3.48 -18.13
CA TYR A 160 -1.64 3.43 -16.68
C TYR A 160 -0.58 4.41 -16.18
N TYR A 161 -0.92 5.15 -15.13
CA TYR A 161 -0.05 6.09 -14.46
C TYR A 161 -0.02 5.80 -12.97
N VAL A 162 1.16 5.94 -12.36
CA VAL A 162 1.31 5.95 -10.90
C VAL A 162 0.84 7.30 -10.38
N LEU A 163 0.12 7.29 -9.25
CA LEU A 163 -0.30 8.49 -8.52
C LEU A 163 0.52 8.70 -7.25
N GLU A 164 0.75 7.62 -6.52
CA GLU A 164 1.33 7.65 -5.17
C GLU A 164 1.99 6.31 -4.89
N ASP A 165 3.05 6.34 -4.10
CA ASP A 165 3.69 5.16 -3.55
C ASP A 165 3.43 5.13 -2.04
N ASN A 166 3.29 3.93 -1.47
CA ASN A 166 3.01 3.75 -0.04
C ASN A 166 4.07 2.80 0.54
N LEU A 167 5.10 3.36 1.17
CA LEU A 167 6.28 2.65 1.67
C LEU A 167 6.34 2.58 3.21
N ARG A 168 5.42 3.23 3.93
CA ARG A 168 5.30 3.13 5.39
C ARG A 168 4.61 1.83 5.81
N THR A 169 3.30 1.87 6.01
CA THR A 169 2.47 0.79 6.55
C THR A 169 1.29 0.47 5.61
N PRO A 170 1.54 0.16 4.31
CA PRO A 170 0.49 0.01 3.31
C PRO A 170 -0.57 -1.02 3.73
N SER A 171 -1.84 -0.70 3.45
CA SER A 171 -3.02 -1.52 3.75
C SER A 171 -3.85 -1.75 2.49
N GLY A 172 -4.84 -2.64 2.55
CA GLY A 172 -5.76 -2.90 1.44
C GLY A 172 -5.91 -4.38 1.07
N VAL A 173 -5.00 -5.23 1.55
CA VAL A 173 -4.87 -6.62 1.10
C VAL A 173 -6.02 -7.48 1.64
N SER A 174 -6.48 -7.24 2.86
CA SER A 174 -7.64 -7.97 3.40
C SER A 174 -8.86 -7.77 2.50
N TYR A 175 -9.11 -6.54 2.05
CA TYR A 175 -10.19 -6.23 1.11
C TYR A 175 -10.00 -6.93 -0.23
N MET A 176 -8.79 -6.95 -0.80
CA MET A 176 -8.52 -7.68 -2.04
C MET A 176 -8.87 -9.18 -1.91
N LEU A 177 -8.44 -9.81 -0.82
CA LEU A 177 -8.65 -11.23 -0.57
C LEU A 177 -10.13 -11.55 -0.34
N GLU A 178 -10.82 -10.75 0.46
CA GLU A 178 -12.23 -10.95 0.76
C GLU A 178 -13.14 -10.62 -0.42
N ASN A 179 -12.82 -9.58 -1.22
CA ASN A 179 -13.52 -9.30 -2.47
C ASN A 179 -13.42 -10.48 -3.45
N ARG A 180 -12.25 -11.13 -3.54
CA ARG A 180 -12.10 -12.33 -4.38
C ARG A 180 -12.98 -13.48 -3.89
N LYS A 181 -12.92 -13.80 -2.59
CA LYS A 181 -13.75 -14.86 -2.00
C LYS A 181 -15.25 -14.59 -2.19
N MET A 182 -15.66 -13.34 -2.00
CA MET A 182 -17.04 -12.90 -2.21
C MET A 182 -17.49 -13.11 -3.66
N MET A 183 -16.68 -12.65 -4.63
CA MET A 183 -16.98 -12.82 -6.05
C MET A 183 -17.07 -14.30 -6.44
N MET A 184 -16.17 -15.16 -5.94
CA MET A 184 -16.22 -16.61 -6.20
C MET A 184 -17.49 -17.26 -5.64
N ARG A 185 -17.98 -16.78 -4.49
CA ARG A 185 -19.20 -17.30 -3.86
C ARG A 185 -20.48 -16.83 -4.56
N LEU A 186 -20.53 -15.57 -4.98
CA LEU A 186 -21.72 -14.95 -5.58
C LEU A 186 -21.83 -15.19 -7.09
N TYR A 187 -20.71 -15.35 -7.79
CA TYR A 187 -20.64 -15.47 -9.24
C TYR A 187 -19.73 -16.64 -9.69
N PRO A 188 -19.91 -17.87 -9.17
CA PRO A 188 -19.05 -19.01 -9.53
C PRO A 188 -18.98 -19.25 -11.04
N GLU A 189 -20.09 -19.05 -11.77
CA GLU A 189 -20.18 -19.18 -13.22
C GLU A 189 -19.21 -18.26 -13.98
N MET A 190 -18.88 -17.10 -13.40
CA MET A 190 -17.91 -16.17 -13.99
C MET A 190 -16.47 -16.68 -13.87
N PHE A 191 -16.16 -17.44 -12.82
CA PHE A 191 -14.84 -18.02 -12.62
C PHE A 191 -14.60 -19.27 -13.49
N GLU A 192 -15.67 -19.94 -13.92
CA GLU A 192 -15.57 -21.04 -14.89
C GLU A 192 -15.24 -20.53 -16.31
N GLN A 193 -15.73 -19.35 -16.67
CA GLN A 193 -15.56 -18.76 -18.00
C GLN A 193 -14.25 -17.97 -18.17
N HIS A 194 -13.58 -17.62 -17.06
CA HIS A 194 -12.35 -16.83 -17.06
C HIS A 194 -11.20 -17.55 -16.36
N HIS A 195 -10.00 -17.49 -16.96
CA HIS A 195 -8.77 -17.92 -16.31
C HIS A 195 -8.23 -16.82 -15.39
N ILE A 196 -8.89 -16.63 -14.24
CA ILE A 196 -8.55 -15.59 -13.26
C ILE A 196 -7.37 -16.07 -12.40
N ALA A 197 -6.29 -15.28 -12.36
CA ALA A 197 -5.14 -15.59 -11.52
C ALA A 197 -5.50 -15.55 -10.01
N PRO A 198 -5.07 -16.55 -9.21
CA PRO A 198 -5.35 -16.61 -7.78
C PRO A 198 -4.63 -15.50 -7.01
N VAL A 199 -5.22 -15.07 -5.88
CA VAL A 199 -4.64 -14.05 -4.98
C VAL A 199 -4.51 -14.53 -3.54
N GLU A 200 -5.15 -15.64 -3.20
CA GLU A 200 -5.22 -16.24 -1.86
C GLU A 200 -3.86 -16.67 -1.30
N ARG A 201 -2.84 -16.79 -2.15
CA ARG A 201 -1.46 -17.11 -1.76
C ARG A 201 -0.69 -15.93 -1.17
N TYR A 202 -1.25 -14.72 -1.21
CA TYR A 202 -0.59 -13.52 -0.71
C TYR A 202 -0.05 -13.66 0.73
N PRO A 203 -0.80 -14.15 1.73
CA PRO A 203 -0.29 -14.26 3.10
C PRO A 203 0.94 -15.18 3.20
N SER A 204 0.97 -16.27 2.42
CA SER A 204 2.13 -17.15 2.37
C SER A 204 3.36 -16.46 1.78
N TYR A 205 3.19 -15.68 0.71
CA TYR A 205 4.28 -14.88 0.14
C TYR A 205 4.75 -13.75 1.07
N LEU A 206 3.82 -13.14 1.81
CA LEU A 206 4.15 -12.16 2.84
C LEU A 206 5.01 -12.80 3.95
N LEU A 207 4.57 -13.92 4.51
CA LEU A 207 5.35 -14.63 5.54
C LEU A 207 6.73 -15.04 5.02
N GLN A 208 6.80 -15.55 3.79
CA GLN A 208 8.07 -15.89 3.16
C GLN A 208 8.99 -14.67 3.04
N THR A 209 8.47 -13.54 2.54
CA THR A 209 9.21 -12.26 2.43
C THR A 209 9.73 -11.79 3.79
N LEU A 210 8.90 -11.90 4.84
CA LEU A 210 9.30 -11.54 6.20
C LEU A 210 10.39 -12.48 6.73
N ARG A 211 10.28 -13.80 6.50
CA ARG A 211 11.32 -14.76 6.91
C ARG A 211 12.65 -14.51 6.19
N GLU A 212 12.60 -14.28 4.88
CA GLU A 212 13.77 -13.99 4.04
C GLU A 212 14.44 -12.64 4.36
N SER A 213 13.77 -11.76 5.12
CA SER A 213 14.34 -10.51 5.62
C SER A 213 15.30 -10.70 6.81
N SER A 214 15.32 -11.88 7.42
CA SER A 214 16.23 -12.18 8.54
C SER A 214 17.38 -13.08 8.09
N PRO A 215 18.60 -12.88 8.61
CA PRO A 215 19.70 -13.82 8.42
C PRO A 215 19.58 -15.07 9.32
N VAL A 216 18.57 -15.15 10.19
CA VAL A 216 18.34 -16.27 11.12
C VAL A 216 17.60 -17.39 10.40
N ASP A 217 18.04 -18.64 10.58
CA ASP A 217 17.32 -19.83 10.12
C ASP A 217 16.00 -20.02 10.92
N ASP A 218 14.88 -20.19 10.21
CA ASP A 218 13.51 -20.28 10.76
C ASP A 218 13.18 -19.16 11.78
N PRO A 219 13.16 -17.89 11.34
CA PRO A 219 13.00 -16.76 12.24
C PRO A 219 11.58 -16.69 12.83
N CYS A 220 11.49 -16.28 14.10
CA CYS A 220 10.22 -15.97 14.72
C CYS A 220 9.68 -14.64 14.19
N VAL A 221 8.58 -14.70 13.44
CA VAL A 221 7.88 -13.53 12.88
C VAL A 221 6.66 -13.21 13.75
N VAL A 222 6.42 -11.92 14.00
CA VAL A 222 5.19 -11.42 14.66
C VAL A 222 4.61 -10.23 13.90
N VAL A 223 3.31 -9.99 14.02
CA VAL A 223 2.65 -8.77 13.54
C VAL A 223 2.43 -7.84 14.73
N MET A 224 3.07 -6.67 14.73
CA MET A 224 2.90 -5.68 15.78
C MET A 224 1.81 -4.69 15.41
N THR A 225 0.80 -4.55 16.27
CA THR A 225 -0.40 -3.73 16.04
C THR A 225 -0.57 -2.65 17.10
N PRO A 226 -1.11 -1.47 16.76
CA PRO A 226 -1.49 -0.44 17.74
C PRO A 226 -2.75 -0.80 18.55
N GLY A 227 -3.37 -1.95 18.27
CA GLY A 227 -4.55 -2.45 18.97
C GLY A 227 -5.87 -2.08 18.31
N ARG A 228 -6.98 -2.51 18.94
CA ARG A 228 -8.34 -2.52 18.37
C ARG A 228 -8.93 -1.17 17.96
N PHE A 229 -8.38 -0.07 18.47
CA PHE A 229 -8.88 1.28 18.17
C PHE A 229 -8.30 1.86 16.88
N ASN A 230 -7.42 1.14 16.19
CA ASN A 230 -6.94 1.50 14.87
C ASN A 230 -7.89 0.97 13.78
N SER A 231 -8.19 1.80 12.77
CA SER A 231 -9.11 1.46 11.69
C SER A 231 -8.69 0.25 10.86
N ALA A 232 -7.39 -0.08 10.79
CA ALA A 232 -6.87 -1.23 10.06
C ALA A 232 -6.66 -2.48 10.94
N TYR A 233 -7.09 -2.47 12.21
CA TYR A 233 -6.89 -3.60 13.14
C TYR A 233 -7.44 -4.94 12.60
N PHE A 234 -8.58 -4.92 11.91
CA PHE A 234 -9.11 -6.10 11.22
C PHE A 234 -8.09 -6.69 10.25
N GLU A 235 -7.44 -5.87 9.41
CA GLU A 235 -6.42 -6.36 8.49
C GLU A 235 -5.19 -6.93 9.23
N HIS A 236 -4.78 -6.30 10.34
CA HIS A 236 -3.62 -6.75 11.11
C HIS A 236 -3.85 -8.16 11.66
N SER A 237 -4.98 -8.33 12.35
CA SER A 237 -5.42 -9.62 12.91
C SER A 237 -5.66 -10.67 11.84
N PHE A 238 -6.31 -10.30 10.73
CA PHE A 238 -6.55 -11.19 9.60
C PHE A 238 -5.23 -11.69 9.01
N LEU A 239 -4.26 -10.80 8.72
CA LEU A 239 -2.97 -11.19 8.16
C LEU A 239 -2.16 -12.05 9.13
N ALA A 240 -2.13 -11.71 10.42
CA ALA A 240 -1.47 -12.53 11.43
C ALA A 240 -2.04 -13.96 11.45
N GLN A 241 -3.38 -14.09 11.46
CA GLN A 241 -4.06 -15.37 11.41
C GLN A 241 -3.78 -16.14 10.12
N GLN A 242 -3.84 -15.50 8.96
CA GLN A 242 -3.59 -16.17 7.66
C GLN A 242 -2.14 -16.60 7.48
N MET A 243 -1.19 -15.86 8.08
CA MET A 243 0.22 -16.26 8.12
C MET A 243 0.50 -17.33 9.18
N GLY A 244 -0.38 -17.48 10.18
CA GLY A 244 -0.14 -18.36 11.32
C GLY A 244 0.95 -17.85 12.25
N VAL A 245 1.01 -16.53 12.45
CA VAL A 245 1.96 -15.85 13.35
C VAL A 245 1.21 -15.08 14.44
N GLU A 246 1.92 -14.74 15.51
CA GLU A 246 1.32 -14.01 16.63
C GLU A 246 1.03 -12.55 16.26
N LEU A 247 -0.15 -12.07 16.68
CA LEU A 247 -0.51 -10.66 16.71
C LEU A 247 -0.18 -10.11 18.09
N VAL A 248 0.69 -9.10 18.17
CA VAL A 248 1.24 -8.59 19.43
C VAL A 248 1.05 -7.08 19.55
N GLU A 249 0.82 -6.61 20.78
CA GLU A 249 0.89 -5.20 21.16
C GLU A 249 2.22 -4.92 21.91
N SER A 250 2.48 -3.65 22.25
CA SER A 250 3.70 -3.25 22.95
C SER A 250 3.93 -4.01 24.26
N ALA A 251 2.86 -4.25 25.03
CA ALA A 251 2.94 -4.90 26.34
C ALA A 251 3.39 -6.38 26.28
N ASP A 252 3.16 -7.03 25.14
CA ASP A 252 3.52 -8.43 24.90
C ASP A 252 5.02 -8.58 24.61
N LEU A 253 5.68 -7.48 24.23
CA LEU A 253 7.09 -7.44 23.86
C LEU A 253 7.93 -6.77 24.95
N PHE A 254 9.17 -7.21 25.08
CA PHE A 254 10.16 -6.55 25.93
C PHE A 254 11.58 -6.83 25.44
N ILE A 255 12.51 -6.00 25.87
CA ILE A 255 13.92 -6.11 25.48
C ILE A 255 14.73 -6.71 26.61
N LYS A 256 15.59 -7.66 26.27
CA LYS A 256 16.56 -8.26 27.20
C LYS A 256 17.82 -8.59 26.43
N THR A 257 18.99 -8.27 26.98
CA THR A 257 20.29 -8.69 26.43
C THR A 257 20.45 -8.45 24.91
N GLY A 258 20.01 -7.29 24.41
CA GLY A 258 20.17 -6.91 22.99
C GLY A 258 19.24 -7.62 22.01
N ALA A 259 18.17 -8.28 22.48
CA ALA A 259 17.16 -8.91 21.64
C ALA A 259 15.75 -8.56 22.11
N VAL A 260 14.78 -8.65 21.18
CA VAL A 260 13.35 -8.53 21.48
C VAL A 260 12.79 -9.90 21.84
N TYR A 261 11.99 -9.94 22.89
CA TYR A 261 11.29 -11.13 23.36
C TYR A 261 9.80 -10.88 23.45
N MET A 262 9.02 -11.88 23.07
CA MET A 262 7.59 -11.98 23.31
C MET A 262 7.34 -12.77 24.60
N ARG A 263 6.40 -12.29 25.41
CA ARG A 263 5.94 -12.99 26.62
C ARG A 263 5.06 -14.16 26.21
N THR A 264 5.39 -15.36 26.70
CA THR A 264 4.53 -16.54 26.55
C THR A 264 4.40 -17.26 27.89
N THR A 265 3.43 -18.17 28.00
CA THR A 265 3.23 -19.00 29.20
C THR A 265 4.38 -19.98 29.44
N GLU A 266 5.08 -20.42 28.40
CA GLU A 266 6.23 -21.33 28.47
C GLU A 266 7.55 -20.59 28.76
N GLY A 267 7.52 -19.26 28.73
CA GLY A 267 8.69 -18.40 28.92
C GLY A 267 8.88 -17.41 27.78
N PRO A 268 9.93 -16.60 27.84
CA PRO A 268 10.17 -15.58 26.82
C PRO A 268 10.65 -16.21 25.51
N ARG A 269 9.94 -15.95 24.41
CA ARG A 269 10.31 -16.39 23.06
C ARG A 269 11.00 -15.24 22.33
N ARG A 270 12.18 -15.48 21.77
CA ARG A 270 12.87 -14.45 20.97
C ARG A 270 12.08 -14.14 19.70
N VAL A 271 11.99 -12.86 19.34
CA VAL A 271 11.39 -12.36 18.10
C VAL A 271 12.51 -11.87 17.19
N ASP A 272 12.50 -12.34 15.95
CA ASP A 272 13.56 -12.04 14.97
C ASP A 272 13.08 -11.05 13.91
N VAL A 273 11.79 -11.09 13.55
CA VAL A 273 11.17 -10.19 12.57
C VAL A 273 9.85 -9.65 13.10
N ILE A 274 9.69 -8.33 13.04
CA ILE A 274 8.45 -7.64 13.39
C ILE A 274 7.87 -7.03 12.12
N TYR A 275 6.74 -7.56 11.65
CA TYR A 275 5.89 -6.86 10.68
C TYR A 275 5.12 -5.77 11.42
N ARG A 276 5.64 -4.54 11.39
CA ARG A 276 5.07 -3.41 12.13
C ARG A 276 3.91 -2.79 11.37
N ARG A 277 2.80 -2.59 12.08
CA ARG A 277 1.64 -1.81 11.62
C ARG A 277 1.46 -0.53 12.43
N ILE A 278 2.59 0.03 12.87
CA ILE A 278 2.70 1.23 13.70
C ILE A 278 3.71 2.15 13.02
N ASP A 279 3.39 3.45 12.97
CA ASP A 279 4.27 4.47 12.41
C ASP A 279 5.53 4.70 13.24
N ASP A 280 6.61 5.11 12.58
CA ASP A 280 7.96 5.23 13.16
C ASP A 280 7.98 6.00 14.48
N ALA A 281 7.27 7.13 14.50
CA ALA A 281 7.20 8.04 15.65
C ALA A 281 6.68 7.36 16.93
N TYR A 282 5.96 6.25 16.82
CA TYR A 282 5.34 5.54 17.93
C TYR A 282 6.06 4.26 18.33
N LEU A 283 7.08 3.81 17.59
CA LEU A 283 7.72 2.50 17.76
C LEU A 283 8.58 2.36 19.03
N ASP A 284 9.21 3.45 19.47
CA ASP A 284 10.12 3.43 20.62
C ASP A 284 10.05 4.76 21.40
N PRO A 285 9.44 4.78 22.61
CA PRO A 285 9.34 6.00 23.40
C PRO A 285 10.67 6.52 23.94
N LEU A 286 11.75 5.74 23.89
CA LEU A 286 13.09 6.21 24.26
C LEU A 286 13.81 6.96 23.13
N ALA A 287 13.33 6.82 21.88
CA ALA A 287 13.98 7.40 20.70
C ALA A 287 13.09 8.39 19.93
N PHE A 288 11.77 8.21 19.98
CA PHE A 288 10.80 9.01 19.25
C PHE A 288 9.84 9.72 20.21
N ARG A 289 8.53 9.49 20.08
CA ARG A 289 7.52 10.08 20.96
C ARG A 289 7.56 9.45 22.35
N ALA A 290 8.03 10.22 23.32
CA ALA A 290 8.12 9.79 24.72
C ALA A 290 6.76 9.48 25.37
N ASP A 291 5.67 10.01 24.83
CA ASP A 291 4.29 9.74 25.26
C ASP A 291 3.67 8.51 24.58
N SER A 292 4.38 7.85 23.67
CA SER A 292 3.88 6.65 22.99
C SER A 292 3.73 5.47 23.94
N MET A 293 2.52 4.93 24.00
CA MET A 293 2.20 3.65 24.66
C MET A 293 2.18 2.46 23.67
N LEU A 294 2.35 2.74 22.37
CA LEU A 294 2.23 1.75 21.29
C LEU A 294 3.58 1.08 20.97
N GLY A 295 4.69 1.66 21.42
CA GLY A 295 6.04 1.21 21.12
C GLY A 295 6.66 0.32 22.19
N VAL A 296 7.81 -0.27 21.89
CA VAL A 296 8.61 -1.06 22.83
C VAL A 296 9.84 -0.23 23.22
N PRO A 297 10.01 0.14 24.50
CA PRO A 297 11.16 0.93 24.95
C PRO A 297 12.50 0.27 24.60
N GLY A 298 13.32 0.97 23.81
CA GLY A 298 14.65 0.52 23.37
C GLY A 298 14.66 -0.27 22.06
N LEU A 299 13.52 -0.41 21.38
CA LEU A 299 13.39 -1.18 20.13
C LEU A 299 14.34 -0.68 19.05
N LEU A 300 14.50 0.65 18.93
CA LEU A 300 15.42 1.22 17.96
C LEU A 300 16.85 0.74 18.23
N SER A 301 17.29 0.72 19.49
CA SER A 301 18.63 0.28 19.85
C SER A 301 18.91 -1.16 19.40
N VAL A 302 17.96 -2.07 19.64
CA VAL A 302 18.07 -3.48 19.23
C VAL A 302 18.06 -3.62 17.70
N TYR A 303 17.18 -2.87 17.02
CA TYR A 303 17.11 -2.84 15.56
C TYR A 303 18.43 -2.34 14.94
N ARG A 304 18.98 -1.23 15.44
CA ARG A 304 20.27 -0.68 14.99
C ARG A 304 21.45 -1.63 15.22
N ALA A 305 21.38 -2.45 16.27
CA ALA A 305 22.39 -3.46 16.59
C ALA A 305 22.21 -4.78 15.80
N GLY A 306 21.19 -4.88 14.92
CA GLY A 306 20.89 -6.09 14.15
C GLY A 306 20.26 -7.21 14.96
N GLY A 307 19.69 -6.92 16.14
CA GLY A 307 19.07 -7.91 17.02
C GLY A 307 17.63 -8.31 16.63
N VAL A 308 16.98 -7.51 15.77
CA VAL A 308 15.64 -7.73 15.22
C VAL A 308 15.53 -7.05 13.85
N VAL A 309 14.67 -7.54 12.97
CA VAL A 309 14.31 -6.88 11.70
C VAL A 309 12.93 -6.23 11.83
N LEU A 310 12.81 -4.99 11.34
CA LEU A 310 11.53 -4.30 11.23
C LEU A 310 11.09 -4.24 9.76
N ALA A 311 9.89 -4.72 9.48
CA ALA A 311 9.27 -4.67 8.16
C ALA A 311 7.98 -3.83 8.21
N ASN A 312 7.85 -2.75 7.45
CA ASN A 312 8.91 -2.06 6.71
C ASN A 312 9.95 -1.42 7.66
N ALA A 313 11.11 -1.06 7.12
CA ALA A 313 12.17 -0.38 7.88
C ALA A 313 11.70 0.99 8.40
N ILE A 314 12.40 1.53 9.40
CA ILE A 314 12.24 2.92 9.84
C ILE A 314 12.79 3.84 8.75
N GLY A 315 12.17 5.01 8.55
CA GLY A 315 12.61 6.04 7.62
C GLY A 315 12.14 5.87 6.18
N THR A 316 11.30 4.88 5.87
CA THR A 316 10.80 4.68 4.50
C THR A 316 9.93 5.84 4.00
N GLY A 317 9.35 6.61 4.91
CA GLY A 317 8.46 7.74 4.59
C GLY A 317 9.12 8.85 3.78
N VAL A 318 10.46 8.96 3.79
CA VAL A 318 11.16 9.93 2.93
C VAL A 318 11.02 9.59 1.44
N ALA A 319 10.79 8.32 1.09
CA ALA A 319 10.67 7.88 -0.30
C ALA A 319 9.23 7.91 -0.84
N ASP A 320 8.21 7.87 0.01
CA ASP A 320 6.81 8.09 -0.38
C ASP A 320 6.32 9.54 -0.19
N ASP A 321 7.17 10.45 0.28
CA ASP A 321 6.78 11.84 0.40
C ASP A 321 6.37 12.43 -0.96
N LYS A 322 5.26 13.18 -0.97
CA LYS A 322 4.69 13.78 -2.19
C LYS A 322 5.67 14.71 -2.91
N SER A 323 6.62 15.32 -2.20
CA SER A 323 7.67 16.14 -2.81
C SER A 323 8.77 15.32 -3.49
N ILE A 324 8.93 14.06 -3.12
CA ILE A 324 9.94 13.13 -3.68
C ILE A 324 9.37 12.34 -4.86
N TYR A 325 8.06 12.08 -4.87
CA TYR A 325 7.36 11.39 -5.96
C TYR A 325 7.75 11.82 -7.40
N PRO A 326 7.90 13.13 -7.73
CA PRO A 326 8.30 13.56 -9.07
C PRO A 326 9.67 13.06 -9.54
N PHE A 327 10.54 12.65 -8.61
CA PHE A 327 11.91 12.23 -8.90
C PHE A 327 12.06 10.72 -9.12
N VAL A 328 11.01 9.91 -8.87
CA VAL A 328 11.10 8.44 -9.06
C VAL A 328 11.50 8.02 -10.49
N PRO A 329 11.05 8.68 -11.57
CA PRO A 329 11.58 8.43 -12.91
C PRO A 329 13.10 8.62 -13.03
N GLU A 330 13.67 9.61 -12.34
CA GLU A 330 15.13 9.84 -12.30
C GLU A 330 15.83 8.80 -11.42
N MET A 331 15.21 8.35 -10.33
CA MET A 331 15.74 7.24 -9.52
C MET A 331 15.89 5.96 -10.37
N ILE A 332 14.89 5.63 -11.19
CA ILE A 332 14.95 4.46 -12.08
C ILE A 332 16.14 4.59 -13.05
N ARG A 333 16.32 5.75 -13.67
CA ARG A 333 17.44 5.99 -14.60
C ARG A 333 18.79 5.93 -13.89
N PHE A 334 18.89 6.55 -12.72
CA PHE A 334 20.13 6.67 -11.96
C PHE A 334 20.58 5.33 -11.37
N TYR A 335 19.68 4.61 -10.69
CA TYR A 335 20.04 3.37 -9.99
C TYR A 335 20.01 2.12 -10.86
N LEU A 336 19.14 2.09 -11.88
CA LEU A 336 18.94 0.90 -12.71
C LEU A 336 19.51 1.05 -14.11
N GLY A 337 19.79 2.27 -14.58
CA GLY A 337 20.20 2.51 -15.97
C GLY A 337 19.08 2.22 -16.98
N GLU A 338 17.82 2.22 -16.53
CA GLU A 338 16.65 1.84 -17.33
C GLU A 338 15.73 3.04 -17.57
N GLN A 339 14.86 2.95 -18.58
CA GLN A 339 13.74 3.90 -18.72
C GLN A 339 12.53 3.42 -17.90
N PRO A 340 11.77 4.34 -17.26
CA PRO A 340 10.56 4.00 -16.53
C PRO A 340 9.53 3.30 -17.41
N ILE A 341 9.07 2.11 -16.98
CA ILE A 341 8.00 1.35 -17.68
C ILE A 341 6.62 1.98 -17.43
N LEU A 342 6.39 2.42 -16.19
CA LEU A 342 5.19 3.12 -15.74
C LEU A 342 5.49 4.60 -15.59
N SER A 343 4.58 5.44 -16.08
CA SER A 343 4.71 6.88 -16.01
C SER A 343 4.14 7.42 -14.70
N ASN A 344 4.73 8.49 -14.18
CA ASN A 344 4.08 9.34 -13.19
C ASN A 344 3.00 10.19 -13.89
N ILE A 345 1.95 10.57 -13.17
CA ILE A 345 1.11 11.71 -13.56
C ILE A 345 1.96 13.00 -13.59
N PRO A 346 1.82 13.86 -14.62
CA PRO A 346 2.44 15.18 -14.65
C PRO A 346 2.16 15.95 -13.35
N THR A 347 3.23 16.39 -12.68
CA THR A 347 3.14 17.00 -11.35
C THR A 347 3.97 18.27 -11.30
N TRP A 348 3.35 19.36 -10.89
CA TRP A 348 3.96 20.67 -10.70
C TRP A 348 4.28 20.91 -9.23
N GLN A 349 5.48 21.42 -8.94
CA GLN A 349 5.92 21.69 -7.58
C GLN A 349 5.76 23.17 -7.28
N CYS A 350 4.69 23.56 -6.57
CA CYS A 350 4.36 24.96 -6.24
C CYS A 350 5.43 25.74 -5.43
N ARG A 351 6.53 25.10 -5.01
CA ARG A 351 7.72 25.81 -4.50
C ARG A 351 8.51 26.52 -5.59
N LYS A 352 8.36 26.10 -6.85
CA LYS A 352 8.94 26.75 -8.02
C LYS A 352 7.95 27.81 -8.51
N ALA A 353 8.42 29.04 -8.70
CA ALA A 353 7.55 30.16 -9.05
C ALA A 353 6.79 29.94 -10.37
N GLU A 354 7.43 29.32 -11.37
CA GLU A 354 6.82 29.00 -12.67
C GLU A 354 5.70 27.95 -12.53
N ASP A 355 5.97 26.86 -11.81
CA ASP A 355 4.99 25.81 -11.53
C ASP A 355 3.80 26.36 -10.74
N LEU A 356 4.05 27.20 -9.71
CA LEU A 356 2.99 27.84 -8.94
C LEU A 356 2.13 28.76 -9.81
N SER A 357 2.76 29.59 -10.66
CA SER A 357 2.04 30.46 -11.58
C SER A 357 1.17 29.67 -12.55
N TYR A 358 1.67 28.54 -13.06
CA TYR A 358 0.91 27.65 -13.93
C TYR A 358 -0.29 27.03 -13.20
N VAL A 359 -0.08 26.50 -12.00
CA VAL A 359 -1.15 25.90 -11.18
C VAL A 359 -2.24 26.92 -10.85
N LEU A 360 -1.87 28.13 -10.41
CA LEU A 360 -2.83 29.18 -10.10
C LEU A 360 -3.63 29.65 -11.32
N SER A 361 -3.05 29.57 -12.52
CA SER A 361 -3.71 30.00 -13.77
C SER A 361 -4.63 28.93 -14.38
N ASN A 362 -4.57 27.68 -13.89
CA ASN A 362 -5.32 26.54 -14.42
C ASN A 362 -5.98 25.75 -13.28
N LEU A 363 -6.30 26.41 -12.17
CA LEU A 363 -6.67 25.75 -10.92
C LEU A 363 -7.89 24.84 -11.09
N GLU A 364 -8.83 25.23 -11.95
CA GLU A 364 -10.05 24.51 -12.31
C GLU A 364 -9.83 23.18 -13.05
N LEU A 365 -8.60 22.93 -13.52
CA LEU A 365 -8.20 21.69 -14.20
C LEU A 365 -7.26 20.83 -13.34
N MET A 366 -7.01 21.22 -12.09
CA MET A 366 -5.97 20.64 -11.25
C MET A 366 -6.54 19.97 -10.01
N VAL A 367 -5.81 18.94 -9.56
CA VAL A 367 -5.92 18.43 -8.20
C VAL A 367 -4.72 18.91 -7.42
N VAL A 368 -4.93 19.81 -6.46
CA VAL A 368 -3.85 20.36 -5.61
C VAL A 368 -3.86 19.62 -4.28
N LYS A 369 -2.70 19.15 -3.85
CA LYS A 369 -2.53 18.42 -2.57
C LYS A 369 -1.43 19.06 -1.75
N GLU A 370 -1.63 19.15 -0.44
CA GLU A 370 -0.55 19.46 0.51
C GLU A 370 0.52 18.36 0.48
N VAL A 371 1.79 18.75 0.70
CA VAL A 371 2.94 17.82 0.66
C VAL A 371 2.92 16.87 1.86
N HIS A 372 2.58 17.39 3.04
CA HIS A 372 2.53 16.63 4.28
C HIS A 372 1.07 16.28 4.62
N GLY A 373 0.67 15.04 4.36
CA GLY A 373 -0.69 14.57 4.63
C GLY A 373 -0.90 13.13 4.16
N ALA A 374 -1.86 12.44 4.77
CA ALA A 374 -2.29 11.09 4.41
C ALA A 374 -3.81 11.07 4.16
N GLY A 375 -4.26 10.26 3.20
CA GLY A 375 -5.66 10.24 2.78
C GLY A 375 -6.06 11.51 2.01
N GLY A 376 -7.34 11.62 1.63
CA GLY A 376 -7.87 12.73 0.82
C GLY A 376 -7.96 14.09 1.52
N TYR A 377 -7.26 14.31 2.63
CA TYR A 377 -7.22 15.59 3.36
C TYR A 377 -6.22 16.55 2.71
N GLY A 378 -6.44 17.87 2.86
CA GLY A 378 -5.57 18.89 2.26
C GLY A 378 -5.57 18.86 0.72
N MET A 379 -6.69 18.42 0.12
CA MET A 379 -6.85 18.30 -1.33
C MET A 379 -7.92 19.27 -1.84
N LEU A 380 -7.58 20.01 -2.89
CA LEU A 380 -8.49 20.80 -3.71
C LEU A 380 -8.68 20.06 -5.04
N VAL A 381 -9.93 19.88 -5.45
CA VAL A 381 -10.28 19.48 -6.82
C VAL A 381 -10.90 20.72 -7.48
N GLY A 382 -10.27 21.20 -8.55
CA GLY A 382 -10.63 22.39 -9.29
C GLY A 382 -12.00 22.38 -9.95
#